data_AF-A0A955XFE2-F1
#
_entry.id   AF-A0A955XFE2-F1
#
_cell.length_a   1.000
_cell.length_b   1.000
_cell.length_c   1.000
_cell.angle_alpha   90.00
_cell.angle_beta   90.00
_cell.angle_gamma   90.00
#
_symmetry.space_group_name_H-M   'P 1'
#
loop_
_entity.id
_entity.type
_entity.pdbx_description
1 polymer ?
#
loop_
_entity_poly.entity_id
_entity_poly.type
_entity_poly.pdbx_seq_one_letter_code
_entity_poly.pdbx_strand_id
1 'polypeptide(L)'
;MRSTTRALALPLLIAAVGCGEVPETEVSTHAVTPYTSPYAYPGACPPSHTGHFLCGKKEGTLTGQLAEACVDTDWVGYRVGTGTSCLKTGTSSYGTWEISKLFPAGPPNRRAQLDRFCKYHWKPARGYSGPPVTSILPNSGLMRLERDCDAVAPQLVPGLSAASFEASYAQLVDRPKFSPGASLSSAAQVRVAVVDDSKDENTGLPSAGTYGHGFLMGAVARENSCLHINGIATDCAAEIVSYAGLPGGVGGASRGRPSDVAAAMEAAVREWVEGGKRSKLIINLSLGWDGVYSGHYGPNIRTTVLSAWEVAQWATCEGAVIVAAAGNRGQVGSSAEAMFPAGWE
;
A
#
# COMPACT_ATOMS: atom_id res chain seq x y z
N MET A 1 2.62 -36.83 -27.60
CA MET A 1 1.66 -35.76 -27.28
C MET A 1 2.45 -34.48 -27.10
N ARG A 2 2.30 -33.51 -28.02
CA ARG A 2 2.99 -32.20 -27.91
C ARG A 2 2.13 -31.30 -27.03
N SER A 3 2.60 -31.02 -25.82
CA SER A 3 1.99 -30.01 -24.96
C SER A 3 2.28 -28.64 -25.57
N THR A 4 1.24 -27.98 -26.08
CA THR A 4 1.30 -26.58 -26.53
C THR A 4 1.13 -25.68 -25.31
N THR A 5 2.24 -25.26 -24.72
CA THR A 5 2.26 -24.23 -23.68
C THR A 5 1.88 -22.89 -24.32
N ARG A 6 0.62 -22.46 -24.15
CA ARG A 6 0.22 -21.09 -24.51
C ARG A 6 0.77 -20.15 -23.44
N ALA A 7 1.71 -19.28 -23.83
CA ALA A 7 2.10 -18.15 -23.01
C ALA A 7 0.88 -17.22 -22.84
N LEU A 8 0.33 -17.17 -21.63
CA LEU A 8 -0.66 -16.17 -21.24
C LEU A 8 0.08 -14.85 -21.05
N ALA A 9 -0.14 -13.90 -21.97
CA ALA A 9 0.29 -12.54 -21.77
C ALA A 9 -0.51 -11.94 -20.60
N LEU A 10 0.14 -11.67 -19.47
CA LEU A 10 -0.49 -10.94 -18.38
C LEU A 10 -0.68 -9.47 -18.81
N PRO A 11 -1.89 -8.91 -18.68
CA PRO A 11 -2.10 -7.48 -18.92
C PRO A 11 -1.41 -6.68 -17.80
N LEU A 12 -0.36 -5.94 -18.16
CA LEU A 12 0.23 -4.92 -17.31
C LEU A 12 -0.67 -3.68 -17.36
N LEU A 13 -1.31 -3.33 -16.25
CA LEU A 13 -2.12 -2.12 -16.15
C LEU A 13 -1.27 -0.99 -15.56
N ILE A 14 -1.12 0.10 -16.31
CA ILE A 14 -0.48 1.33 -15.83
C ILE A 14 -1.59 2.35 -15.58
N ALA A 15 -1.88 2.64 -14.31
CA ALA A 15 -2.83 3.69 -13.95
C ALA A 15 -2.11 5.06 -13.92
N ALA A 16 -2.55 6.00 -14.76
CA ALA A 16 -2.12 7.40 -14.69
C ALA A 16 -3.22 8.21 -13.99
N VAL A 17 -2.91 8.77 -12.82
CA VAL A 17 -3.81 9.67 -12.08
C VAL A 17 -3.40 11.11 -12.33
N GLY A 18 -4.37 11.98 -12.64
CA GLY A 18 -4.15 13.38 -12.95
C GLY A 18 -3.83 14.19 -11.70
N CYS A 19 -2.80 15.03 -11.79
CA CYS A 19 -2.23 15.74 -10.65
C CYS A 19 -2.30 17.23 -10.86
N GLY A 20 -3.42 17.82 -10.47
CA GLY A 20 -3.62 19.26 -10.50
C GLY A 20 -5.00 19.66 -9.98
N GLU A 21 -5.04 20.79 -9.28
CA GLU A 21 -6.18 21.71 -9.40
C GLU A 21 -6.07 22.30 -10.81
N VAL A 22 -6.94 21.88 -11.73
CA VAL A 22 -6.87 22.29 -13.14
C VAL A 22 -7.19 23.80 -13.21
N PRO A 23 -6.26 24.67 -13.66
CA PRO A 23 -6.62 25.99 -14.14
C PRO A 23 -7.45 25.81 -15.42
N GLU A 24 -8.55 26.53 -15.52
CA GLU A 24 -9.70 26.27 -16.40
C GLU A 24 -9.47 26.42 -17.92
N THR A 25 -8.24 26.39 -18.44
CA THR A 25 -7.99 26.71 -19.86
C THR A 25 -7.04 25.74 -20.57
N GLU A 26 -7.60 25.12 -21.60
CA GLU A 26 -7.03 24.25 -22.65
C GLU A 26 -7.13 22.73 -22.46
N VAL A 27 -8.09 22.15 -23.21
CA VAL A 27 -8.53 20.76 -23.18
C VAL A 27 -7.69 19.93 -24.18
N SER A 28 -6.87 19.03 -23.64
CA SER A 28 -6.46 17.79 -24.31
C SER A 28 -7.61 16.77 -24.21
N THR A 29 -7.88 16.02 -25.28
CA THR A 29 -9.01 15.08 -25.42
C THR A 29 -8.91 13.80 -24.58
N HIS A 30 -7.91 13.69 -23.71
CA HIS A 30 -7.88 12.75 -22.58
C HIS A 30 -7.93 13.52 -21.26
N ALA A 31 -8.91 14.40 -21.11
CA ALA A 31 -9.10 15.19 -19.90
C ALA A 31 -9.32 14.24 -18.71
N VAL A 32 -8.25 14.03 -17.94
CA VAL A 32 -8.34 13.40 -16.64
C VAL A 32 -9.06 14.39 -15.76
N THR A 33 -10.35 14.15 -15.51
CA THR A 33 -11.17 14.98 -14.62
C THR A 33 -10.40 15.16 -13.31
N PRO A 34 -10.14 16.40 -12.84
CA PRO A 34 -9.38 16.63 -11.62
C PRO A 34 -10.04 15.86 -10.49
N TYR A 35 -9.26 14.94 -9.93
CA TYR A 35 -9.74 14.01 -8.93
C TYR A 35 -9.91 14.77 -7.60
N THR A 36 -11.14 15.16 -7.28
CA THR A 36 -11.48 15.73 -5.97
C THR A 36 -11.79 14.60 -5.00
N SER A 37 -11.06 14.54 -3.88
CA SER A 37 -11.38 13.60 -2.81
C SER A 37 -12.81 13.89 -2.33
N PRO A 38 -13.78 12.94 -2.40
CA PRO A 38 -15.16 13.18 -1.99
C PRO A 38 -15.25 13.56 -0.50
N TYR A 39 -14.17 13.35 0.24
CA TYR A 39 -14.04 13.64 1.66
C TYR A 39 -13.43 15.02 1.96
N ALA A 40 -13.11 15.82 0.93
CA ALA A 40 -12.63 17.18 1.11
C ALA A 40 -13.73 18.12 1.62
N TYR A 41 -14.99 17.85 1.29
CA TYR A 41 -16.13 18.72 1.59
C TYR A 41 -17.15 18.04 2.50
N PRO A 42 -17.35 18.53 3.75
CA PRO A 42 -18.35 18.01 4.67
C PRO A 42 -19.80 18.01 4.13
N GLY A 43 -20.10 18.90 3.17
CA GLY A 43 -21.42 19.01 2.53
C GLY A 43 -21.67 18.04 1.37
N ALA A 44 -20.65 17.33 0.89
CA ALA A 44 -20.78 16.36 -0.21
C ALA A 44 -21.19 14.95 0.25
N CYS A 45 -21.50 14.80 1.54
CA CYS A 45 -21.82 13.51 2.14
C CYS A 45 -23.30 13.18 1.88
N PRO A 46 -23.61 12.17 1.05
CA PRO A 46 -25.00 11.85 0.75
C PRO A 46 -25.74 11.40 2.02
N PRO A 47 -27.03 11.75 2.19
CA PRO A 47 -27.82 11.31 3.32
C PRO A 47 -27.99 9.78 3.31
N SER A 48 -27.57 9.16 4.42
CA SER A 48 -27.92 7.81 4.90
C SER A 48 -28.24 6.72 3.86
N HIS A 49 -27.24 5.92 3.50
CA HIS A 49 -27.47 4.51 3.18
C HIS A 49 -27.13 3.64 4.40
N THR A 50 -28.01 2.68 4.72
CA THR A 50 -27.83 1.67 5.76
C THR A 50 -26.62 0.80 5.43
N GLY A 51 -25.63 0.75 6.32
CA GLY A 51 -24.37 0.00 6.11
C GLY A 51 -23.21 0.82 5.53
N HIS A 52 -23.40 2.11 5.26
CA HIS A 52 -22.39 2.96 4.62
C HIS A 52 -21.66 3.86 5.62
N PHE A 53 -20.33 3.90 5.51
CA PHE A 53 -19.40 4.72 6.29
C PHE A 53 -19.48 6.19 5.87
N LEU A 54 -20.61 6.82 6.18
CA LEU A 54 -20.80 8.25 5.99
C LEU A 54 -19.72 9.03 6.74
N CYS A 55 -19.36 10.18 6.17
CA CYS A 55 -18.51 11.18 6.76
C CYS A 55 -18.72 11.27 8.27
N GLY A 56 -17.73 10.80 9.02
CA GLY A 56 -17.80 10.89 10.46
C GLY A 56 -18.59 9.78 11.16
N LYS A 57 -18.35 8.51 10.81
CA LYS A 57 -18.86 7.37 11.58
C LYS A 57 -17.74 6.46 12.05
N LYS A 58 -17.99 5.86 13.21
CA LYS A 58 -17.24 4.73 13.72
C LYS A 58 -17.77 3.46 13.09
N GLU A 59 -16.89 2.55 12.71
CA GLU A 59 -17.24 1.21 12.25
C GLU A 59 -18.16 0.48 13.25
N GLY A 60 -19.20 -0.16 12.72
CA GLY A 60 -20.09 -1.04 13.49
C GLY A 60 -19.42 -2.35 13.89
N THR A 61 -20.15 -3.27 14.51
CA THR A 61 -19.62 -4.61 14.81
C THR A 61 -19.33 -5.37 13.52
N LEU A 62 -18.14 -5.98 13.41
CA LEU A 62 -17.79 -6.86 12.31
C LEU A 62 -18.34 -8.27 12.57
N THR A 63 -18.66 -8.98 11.51
CA THR A 63 -19.17 -10.35 11.56
C THR A 63 -18.40 -11.25 10.60
N GLY A 64 -18.30 -12.55 10.88
CA GLY A 64 -17.66 -13.53 10.01
C GLY A 64 -16.13 -13.39 9.94
N GLN A 65 -15.54 -13.72 8.78
CA GLN A 65 -14.08 -13.74 8.56
C GLN A 65 -13.39 -12.42 8.89
N LEU A 66 -14.08 -11.29 8.68
CA LEU A 66 -13.55 -9.96 9.04
C LEU A 66 -13.33 -9.80 10.55
N ALA A 67 -14.19 -10.38 11.38
CA ALA A 67 -14.03 -10.28 12.83
C ALA A 67 -12.78 -11.02 13.32
N GLU A 68 -12.36 -12.08 12.62
CA GLU A 68 -11.17 -12.86 12.96
C GLU A 68 -9.88 -12.17 12.50
N ALA A 69 -9.90 -11.49 11.35
CA ALA A 69 -8.73 -10.77 10.81
C ALA A 69 -8.49 -9.39 11.46
N CYS A 70 -9.48 -8.86 12.17
CA CYS A 70 -9.42 -7.52 12.77
C CYS A 70 -9.20 -7.62 14.28
N VAL A 71 -7.94 -7.46 14.73
CA VAL A 71 -7.71 -7.19 16.15
C VAL A 71 -8.33 -5.84 16.51
N ASP A 72 -9.19 -5.82 17.52
CA ASP A 72 -9.93 -4.61 17.92
C ASP A 72 -9.02 -3.55 18.56
N THR A 73 -7.73 -3.82 18.70
CA THR A 73 -6.77 -2.91 19.34
C THR A 73 -6.30 -1.78 18.44
N ASP A 74 -6.42 -1.90 17.13
CA ASP A 74 -5.83 -0.95 16.19
C ASP A 74 -6.86 -0.38 15.22
N TRP A 75 -6.90 0.94 15.16
CA TRP A 75 -7.88 1.69 14.38
C TRP A 75 -7.21 2.80 13.58
N VAL A 76 -7.70 3.07 12.38
CA VAL A 76 -7.32 4.22 11.57
C VAL A 76 -8.47 5.22 11.52
N GLY A 77 -8.14 6.46 11.87
CA GLY A 77 -9.02 7.61 11.76
C GLY A 77 -8.67 8.46 10.54
N TYR A 78 -9.67 8.93 9.81
CA TYR A 78 -9.55 9.98 8.81
C TYR A 78 -10.40 11.19 9.22
N ARG A 79 -9.73 12.33 9.43
CA ARG A 79 -10.39 13.57 9.84
C ARG A 79 -11.15 14.21 8.68
N VAL A 80 -12.43 14.48 8.92
CA VAL A 80 -13.31 15.19 7.99
C VAL A 80 -13.18 16.69 8.23
N GLY A 81 -13.12 17.49 7.16
CA GLY A 81 -12.96 18.94 7.23
C GLY A 81 -11.50 19.41 7.18
N THR A 82 -11.24 20.67 7.55
CA THR A 82 -9.95 21.35 7.32
C THR A 82 -8.87 21.06 8.35
N GLY A 83 -9.23 20.48 9.49
CA GLY A 83 -8.26 20.24 10.55
C GLY A 83 -7.38 19.03 10.28
N THR A 84 -6.11 19.12 10.68
CA THR A 84 -5.10 18.08 10.46
C THR A 84 -4.68 17.37 11.75
N SER A 85 -4.85 17.98 12.94
CA SER A 85 -4.48 17.33 14.20
C SER A 85 -5.36 16.11 14.50
N CYS A 86 -4.77 15.06 15.08
CA CYS A 86 -5.52 13.91 15.58
C CYS A 86 -6.41 14.32 16.74
N LEU A 87 -7.64 13.80 16.76
CA LEU A 87 -8.60 14.11 17.81
C LEU A 87 -8.23 13.32 19.08
N LYS A 88 -8.08 14.04 20.20
CA LYS A 88 -7.79 13.46 21.52
C LYS A 88 -8.96 12.60 21.99
N THR A 89 -8.66 11.50 22.66
CA THR A 89 -9.66 10.64 23.30
C THR A 89 -9.93 11.06 24.74
N GLY A 90 -11.05 10.62 25.30
CA GLY A 90 -11.26 10.64 26.74
C GLY A 90 -10.35 9.65 27.48
N THR A 91 -10.52 9.57 28.79
CA THR A 91 -9.85 8.59 29.66
C THR A 91 -10.84 7.50 30.09
N SER A 92 -10.33 6.30 30.35
CA SER A 92 -11.11 5.19 30.91
C SER A 92 -10.29 4.49 32.00
N SER A 93 -10.96 3.93 33.01
CA SER A 93 -10.33 3.06 34.00
C SER A 93 -9.91 1.70 33.41
N TYR A 94 -10.44 1.33 32.25
CA TYR A 94 -10.16 0.05 31.58
C TYR A 94 -8.96 0.12 30.61
N GLY A 95 -8.45 1.33 30.33
CA GLY A 95 -7.34 1.53 29.42
C GLY A 95 -7.34 2.91 28.76
N THR A 96 -6.40 3.11 27.86
CA THR A 96 -6.19 4.38 27.15
C THR A 96 -5.92 4.14 25.68
N TRP A 97 -6.34 5.08 24.85
CA TRP A 97 -5.93 5.11 23.44
C TRP A 97 -4.62 5.88 23.29
N GLU A 98 -3.65 5.25 22.68
CA GLU A 98 -2.50 5.95 22.11
C GLU A 98 -2.85 6.47 20.73
N ILE A 99 -2.44 7.70 20.48
CA ILE A 99 -2.84 8.43 19.28
C ILE A 99 -1.58 8.95 18.62
N SER A 100 -1.42 8.61 17.36
CA SER A 100 -0.34 9.14 16.53
C SER A 100 -0.87 9.52 15.15
N LYS A 101 -0.08 10.29 14.41
CA LYS A 101 -0.31 10.44 12.98
C LYS A 101 -0.01 9.12 12.29
N LEU A 102 -0.83 8.75 11.30
CA LEU A 102 -0.52 7.58 10.48
C LEU A 102 0.74 7.84 9.64
N PHE A 103 0.84 9.04 9.06
CA PHE A 103 2.00 9.48 8.30
C PHE A 103 2.75 10.56 9.10
N PRO A 104 4.08 10.47 9.24
CA PRO A 104 4.91 11.51 9.88
C PRO A 104 4.72 12.89 9.26
N ALA A 105 5.35 13.95 9.76
CA ALA A 105 5.45 15.19 8.96
C ALA A 105 6.28 14.90 7.68
N GLY A 106 5.88 15.47 6.55
CA GLY A 106 6.52 15.23 5.26
C GLY A 106 6.98 16.52 4.57
N PRO A 107 7.52 16.42 3.34
CA PRO A 107 8.03 17.56 2.60
C PRO A 107 6.89 18.52 2.20
N PRO A 108 7.18 19.80 1.88
CA PRO A 108 6.16 20.83 1.63
C PRO A 108 5.20 20.54 0.46
N ASN A 109 5.64 19.75 -0.52
CA ASN A 109 4.84 19.32 -1.67
C ASN A 109 3.95 18.12 -1.38
N ARG A 110 4.00 17.55 -0.18
CA ARG A 110 3.13 16.44 0.21
C ARG A 110 1.66 16.88 0.20
N ARG A 111 0.79 16.01 -0.28
CA ARG A 111 -0.67 16.22 -0.25
C ARG A 111 -1.18 16.39 1.18
N ALA A 112 -1.86 17.50 1.45
CA ALA A 112 -2.43 17.82 2.76
C ALA A 112 -3.47 16.80 3.27
N GLN A 113 -4.05 15.99 2.37
CA GLN A 113 -4.96 14.89 2.70
C GLN A 113 -4.28 13.84 3.59
N LEU A 114 -2.96 13.61 3.41
CA LEU A 114 -2.21 12.64 4.21
C LEU A 114 -2.13 13.08 5.69
N ASP A 115 -2.13 14.38 5.97
CA ASP A 115 -2.14 14.87 7.35
C ASP A 115 -3.44 14.60 8.09
N ARG A 116 -4.49 14.10 7.43
CA ARG A 116 -5.78 13.83 8.06
C ARG A 116 -5.87 12.42 8.65
N PHE A 117 -4.90 11.56 8.38
CA PHE A 117 -4.87 10.19 8.89
C PHE A 117 -4.20 10.09 10.26
N CYS A 118 -4.83 9.34 11.15
CA CYS A 118 -4.38 9.10 12.52
C CYS A 118 -4.48 7.61 12.84
N LYS A 119 -3.52 7.10 13.62
CA LYS A 119 -3.52 5.75 14.16
C LYS A 119 -3.94 5.82 15.63
N TYR A 120 -4.85 4.93 16.01
CA TYR A 120 -5.38 4.79 17.35
C TYR A 120 -5.09 3.37 17.83
N HIS A 121 -4.29 3.23 18.88
CA HIS A 121 -3.90 1.95 19.45
C HIS A 121 -4.41 1.83 20.89
N TRP A 122 -5.13 0.77 21.21
CA TRP A 122 -5.68 0.55 22.54
C TRP A 122 -4.66 -0.08 23.48
N LYS A 123 -4.36 0.59 24.59
CA LYS A 123 -3.58 0.05 25.71
C LYS A 123 -4.51 -0.31 26.88
N PRO A 124 -4.80 -1.62 27.11
CA PRO A 124 -5.63 -2.03 28.23
C PRO A 124 -4.94 -1.71 29.57
N ALA A 125 -5.74 -1.37 30.58
CA ALA A 125 -5.25 -1.26 31.95
C ALA A 125 -4.77 -2.62 32.47
N ARG A 126 -3.83 -2.61 33.42
CA ARG A 126 -3.30 -3.84 34.00
C ARG A 126 -4.45 -4.69 34.58
N GLY A 127 -4.54 -5.95 34.13
CA GLY A 127 -5.57 -6.89 34.58
C GLY A 127 -6.90 -6.80 33.83
N TYR A 128 -7.04 -5.88 32.87
CA TYR A 128 -8.19 -5.83 31.97
C TYR A 128 -7.93 -6.65 30.71
N SER A 129 -8.84 -7.57 30.40
CA SER A 129 -8.82 -8.41 29.19
C SER A 129 -10.03 -8.20 28.27
N GLY A 130 -10.87 -7.20 28.58
CA GLY A 130 -12.04 -6.89 27.77
C GLY A 130 -11.72 -6.10 26.50
N PRO A 131 -12.72 -5.87 25.63
CA PRO A 131 -12.55 -5.12 24.39
C PRO A 131 -12.23 -3.65 24.67
N PRO A 132 -11.64 -2.93 23.69
CA PRO A 132 -11.41 -1.50 23.80
C PRO A 132 -12.67 -0.71 24.18
N VAL A 133 -12.50 0.28 25.07
CA VAL A 133 -13.57 1.21 25.40
C VAL A 133 -13.69 2.22 24.27
N THR A 134 -14.54 1.90 23.32
CA THR A 134 -14.69 2.72 22.12
C THR A 134 -15.60 3.93 22.29
N SER A 135 -16.36 4.02 23.39
CA SER A 135 -17.19 5.18 23.72
C SER A 135 -16.39 6.42 24.10
N ILE A 136 -15.10 6.27 24.45
CA ILE A 136 -14.19 7.39 24.74
C ILE A 136 -13.43 7.90 23.51
N LEU A 137 -13.65 7.29 22.34
CA LEU A 137 -13.16 7.81 21.07
C LEU A 137 -13.91 9.10 20.71
N PRO A 138 -13.31 9.99 19.92
CA PRO A 138 -13.88 11.30 19.61
C PRO A 138 -15.22 11.16 18.89
N ASN A 139 -16.15 12.09 19.17
CA ASN A 139 -17.46 12.10 18.52
C ASN A 139 -17.32 12.06 17.01
N SER A 140 -18.09 11.15 16.41
CA SER A 140 -17.83 10.67 15.06
C SER A 140 -18.00 11.74 13.99
N GLY A 141 -18.83 12.77 14.18
CA GLY A 141 -19.15 13.76 13.13
C GLY A 141 -17.98 14.50 12.47
N LEU A 142 -16.78 14.46 13.06
CA LEU A 142 -15.55 15.07 12.50
C LEU A 142 -14.50 14.05 12.04
N MET A 143 -14.76 12.75 12.17
CA MET A 143 -13.77 11.72 11.87
C MET A 143 -14.41 10.38 11.52
N ARG A 144 -13.95 9.78 10.43
CA ARG A 144 -14.23 8.39 10.11
C ARG A 144 -13.24 7.50 10.83
N LEU A 145 -13.69 6.46 11.51
CA LEU A 145 -12.82 5.61 12.33
C LEU A 145 -13.15 4.14 12.09
N GLU A 146 -12.13 3.36 11.70
CA GLU A 146 -12.29 1.94 11.33
C GLU A 146 -11.17 1.10 11.92
N ARG A 147 -11.45 -0.19 12.17
CA ARG A 147 -10.40 -1.13 12.57
C ARG A 147 -9.41 -1.33 11.45
N ASP A 148 -8.15 -1.46 11.83
CA ASP A 148 -7.05 -1.77 10.95
C ASP A 148 -6.74 -3.26 11.04
N CYS A 149 -7.07 -3.99 9.99
CA CYS A 149 -7.14 -5.44 10.02
C CYS A 149 -6.07 -6.08 9.15
N ASP A 150 -5.73 -7.31 9.46
CA ASP A 150 -4.78 -8.12 8.72
C ASP A 150 -5.43 -8.61 7.43
N ALA A 151 -5.50 -7.71 6.45
CA ALA A 151 -6.20 -7.87 5.18
C ALA A 151 -5.27 -7.93 3.98
N VAL A 152 -3.96 -7.76 4.21
CA VAL A 152 -2.94 -7.77 3.17
C VAL A 152 -2.04 -8.97 3.38
N ALA A 153 -1.63 -9.65 2.31
CA ALA A 153 -0.63 -10.70 2.39
C ALA A 153 0.25 -10.74 1.14
N PRO A 154 1.42 -11.40 1.19
CA PRO A 154 2.20 -11.67 0.00
C PRO A 154 1.42 -12.57 -0.97
N GLN A 155 1.59 -12.35 -2.27
CA GLN A 155 1.02 -13.20 -3.30
C GLN A 155 1.82 -14.50 -3.42
N LEU A 156 1.59 -15.42 -2.49
CA LEU A 156 2.22 -16.75 -2.52
C LEU A 156 1.48 -17.66 -3.49
N VAL A 157 2.25 -18.45 -4.25
CA VAL A 157 1.72 -19.67 -4.88
C VAL A 157 1.76 -20.77 -3.81
N PRO A 158 0.62 -21.30 -3.36
CA PRO A 158 0.59 -22.33 -2.33
C PRO A 158 1.49 -23.52 -2.71
N GLY A 159 2.36 -23.96 -1.79
CA GLY A 159 3.19 -25.15 -1.95
C GLY A 159 4.49 -24.98 -2.75
N LEU A 160 4.85 -23.77 -3.19
CA LEU A 160 6.19 -23.52 -3.73
C LEU A 160 7.19 -23.35 -2.56
N SER A 161 8.16 -24.26 -2.46
CA SER A 161 9.36 -24.00 -1.67
C SER A 161 10.19 -22.89 -2.34
N ALA A 162 11.05 -22.20 -1.57
CA ALA A 162 11.99 -21.20 -2.13
C ALA A 162 12.79 -21.76 -3.33
N ALA A 163 13.26 -23.01 -3.22
CA ALA A 163 13.94 -23.71 -4.31
C ALA A 163 13.04 -23.96 -5.55
N SER A 164 11.75 -24.25 -5.34
CA SER A 164 10.79 -24.44 -6.44
C SER A 164 10.47 -23.12 -7.13
N PHE A 165 10.43 -22.02 -6.37
CA PHE A 165 10.27 -20.69 -6.93
C PHE A 165 11.51 -20.26 -7.72
N GLU A 166 12.72 -20.43 -7.19
CA GLU A 166 13.97 -20.15 -7.92
C GLU A 166 14.06 -20.97 -9.22
N ALA A 167 13.73 -22.26 -9.17
CA ALA A 167 13.69 -23.11 -10.36
C ALA A 167 12.62 -22.65 -11.37
N SER A 168 11.43 -22.26 -10.90
CA SER A 168 10.35 -21.76 -11.76
C SER A 168 10.69 -20.40 -12.36
N TYR A 169 11.28 -19.50 -11.57
CA TYR A 169 11.76 -18.20 -12.01
C TYR A 169 12.86 -18.36 -13.07
N ALA A 170 13.84 -19.23 -12.83
CA ALA A 170 14.89 -19.54 -13.80
C ALA A 170 14.35 -20.17 -15.09
N GLN A 171 13.21 -20.88 -15.04
CA GLN A 171 12.54 -21.45 -16.21
C GLN A 171 11.66 -20.46 -16.97
N LEU A 172 11.00 -19.52 -16.27
CA LEU A 172 10.01 -18.61 -16.84
C LEU A 172 10.62 -17.29 -17.32
N VAL A 173 11.66 -16.81 -16.65
CA VAL A 173 12.40 -15.63 -17.07
C VAL A 173 13.49 -16.09 -18.03
N ASP A 174 13.08 -16.39 -19.27
CA ASP A 174 14.00 -16.35 -20.39
C ASP A 174 14.66 -14.97 -20.32
N ARG A 175 15.97 -14.94 -20.02
CA ARG A 175 16.69 -13.75 -19.53
C ARG A 175 16.23 -12.50 -20.28
N PRO A 176 15.84 -11.40 -19.61
CA PRO A 176 15.51 -10.16 -20.31
C PRO A 176 16.66 -9.87 -21.28
N LYS A 177 16.36 -9.96 -22.58
CA LYS A 177 17.33 -9.65 -23.63
C LYS A 177 17.42 -8.13 -23.69
N PHE A 178 18.18 -7.55 -22.77
CA PHE A 178 18.69 -6.21 -22.97
C PHE A 178 19.46 -6.23 -24.28
N SER A 179 19.09 -5.34 -25.21
CA SER A 179 19.89 -5.12 -26.41
C SER A 179 21.32 -4.80 -25.96
N PRO A 180 22.33 -5.61 -26.32
CA PRO A 180 23.71 -5.33 -25.97
C PRO A 180 24.07 -3.93 -26.50
N GLY A 181 24.50 -3.02 -25.63
CA GLY A 181 24.99 -1.70 -26.03
C GLY A 181 24.21 -0.48 -25.52
N ALA A 182 23.16 -0.64 -24.70
CA ALA A 182 22.65 0.48 -23.93
C ALA A 182 23.67 0.85 -22.83
N SER A 183 24.47 1.88 -23.06
CA SER A 183 25.33 2.45 -22.03
C SER A 183 24.46 3.02 -20.92
N LEU A 184 24.42 2.35 -19.78
CA LEU A 184 23.80 2.88 -18.56
C LEU A 184 24.74 3.97 -18.03
N SER A 185 24.37 5.23 -18.22
CA SER A 185 25.11 6.35 -17.64
C SER A 185 25.23 6.16 -16.12
N SER A 186 26.39 6.50 -15.56
CA SER A 186 26.93 6.12 -14.24
C SER A 186 26.19 6.56 -12.96
N ALA A 187 24.86 6.70 -12.97
CA ALA A 187 24.04 6.79 -11.78
C ALA A 187 22.73 6.04 -12.08
N ALA A 188 22.30 5.15 -11.18
CA ALA A 188 21.02 4.47 -11.33
C ALA A 188 19.92 5.51 -11.52
N GLN A 189 19.46 5.68 -12.76
CA GLN A 189 18.44 6.66 -13.12
C GLN A 189 17.08 6.25 -12.57
N VAL A 190 16.96 5.02 -12.07
CA VAL A 190 15.74 4.41 -11.55
C VAL A 190 16.01 3.86 -10.15
N ARG A 191 15.07 4.09 -9.24
CA ARG A 191 14.99 3.47 -7.93
C ARG A 191 13.72 2.62 -7.90
N VAL A 192 13.84 1.36 -7.49
CA VAL A 192 12.73 0.43 -7.29
C VAL A 192 12.54 0.21 -5.80
N ALA A 193 11.43 0.70 -5.27
CA ALA A 193 11.00 0.49 -3.90
C ALA A 193 10.11 -0.75 -3.83
N VAL A 194 10.57 -1.80 -3.17
CA VAL A 194 9.80 -3.01 -2.90
C VAL A 194 9.08 -2.84 -1.56
N VAL A 195 7.75 -2.72 -1.60
CA VAL A 195 6.90 -2.64 -0.40
C VAL A 195 6.28 -4.01 -0.17
N ASP A 196 6.81 -4.75 0.80
CA ASP A 196 6.47 -6.17 1.02
C ASP A 196 6.72 -6.60 2.49
N ASP A 197 6.89 -7.90 2.77
CA ASP A 197 7.07 -8.45 4.11
C ASP A 197 8.38 -8.04 4.81
N SER A 198 9.48 -7.89 4.08
CA SER A 198 10.81 -7.95 4.68
C SER A 198 11.72 -6.81 4.21
N LYS A 199 12.39 -6.22 5.20
CA LYS A 199 13.48 -5.25 5.05
C LYS A 199 14.60 -5.65 6.01
N ASP A 200 15.84 -5.60 5.55
CA ASP A 200 17.01 -5.67 6.41
C ASP A 200 17.20 -4.30 7.07
N GLU A 201 17.07 -4.23 8.40
CA GLU A 201 17.14 -2.95 9.11
C GLU A 201 18.54 -2.30 9.07
N ASN A 202 19.59 -3.09 8.86
CA ASN A 202 20.96 -2.58 8.85
C ASN A 202 21.35 -2.03 7.47
N THR A 203 20.85 -2.64 6.40
CA THR A 203 21.26 -2.33 5.03
C THR A 203 20.18 -1.64 4.21
N GLY A 204 18.92 -1.67 4.66
CA GLY A 204 17.78 -1.19 3.88
C GLY A 204 17.45 -2.03 2.65
N LEU A 205 18.22 -3.12 2.43
CA LEU A 205 18.01 -4.06 1.35
C LEU A 205 16.89 -5.04 1.70
N PRO A 206 16.33 -5.74 0.70
CA PRO A 206 15.47 -6.87 0.98
C PRO A 206 16.20 -7.89 1.88
N SER A 207 15.55 -8.34 2.96
CA SER A 207 16.07 -9.40 3.84
C SER A 207 15.30 -10.68 3.61
N ALA A 208 15.97 -11.83 3.60
CA ALA A 208 15.26 -13.12 3.50
C ALA A 208 14.18 -13.30 4.58
N GLY A 209 14.30 -12.61 5.72
CA GLY A 209 13.27 -12.57 6.75
C GLY A 209 12.73 -13.95 7.15
N THR A 210 11.46 -14.00 7.54
CA THR A 210 10.75 -15.26 7.86
C THR A 210 10.07 -15.84 6.62
N TYR A 211 9.54 -14.98 5.75
CA TYR A 211 8.72 -15.35 4.60
C TYR A 211 9.46 -15.20 3.26
N GLY A 212 10.47 -14.32 3.20
CA GLY A 212 11.35 -14.14 2.05
C GLY A 212 10.68 -13.63 0.78
N HIS A 213 9.41 -13.24 0.82
CA HIS A 213 8.70 -12.84 -0.38
C HIS A 213 9.23 -11.50 -0.92
N GLY A 214 9.35 -10.49 -0.05
CA GLY A 214 9.98 -9.21 -0.36
C GLY A 214 11.43 -9.35 -0.81
N PHE A 215 12.19 -10.26 -0.16
CA PHE A 215 13.52 -10.64 -0.62
C PHE A 215 13.54 -11.12 -2.06
N LEU A 216 12.67 -12.08 -2.38
CA LEU A 216 12.54 -12.62 -3.72
C LEU A 216 12.14 -11.53 -4.72
N MET A 217 11.18 -10.67 -4.40
CA MET A 217 10.80 -9.56 -5.28
C MET A 217 11.95 -8.58 -5.55
N GLY A 218 12.75 -8.28 -4.53
CA GLY A 218 13.97 -7.48 -4.68
C GLY A 218 15.03 -8.18 -5.51
N ALA A 219 15.21 -9.49 -5.34
CA ALA A 219 16.11 -10.30 -6.16
C ALA A 219 15.66 -10.31 -7.62
N VAL A 220 14.36 -10.51 -7.90
CA VAL A 220 13.80 -10.41 -9.25
C VAL A 220 14.08 -9.03 -9.87
N ALA A 221 13.80 -7.95 -9.14
CA ALA A 221 14.06 -6.59 -9.64
C ALA A 221 15.54 -6.35 -9.92
N ARG A 222 16.44 -6.88 -9.08
CA ARG A 222 17.89 -6.78 -9.26
C ARG A 222 18.37 -7.59 -10.46
N GLU A 223 17.95 -8.84 -10.56
CA GLU A 223 18.31 -9.75 -11.66
C GLU A 223 17.86 -9.19 -13.02
N ASN A 224 16.71 -8.52 -13.06
CA ASN A 224 16.23 -7.86 -14.26
C ASN A 224 16.77 -6.44 -14.45
N SER A 225 17.63 -5.91 -13.57
CA SER A 225 18.19 -4.55 -13.75
C SER A 225 19.70 -4.53 -13.88
N CYS A 226 20.40 -5.63 -13.62
CA CYS A 226 21.86 -5.72 -13.70
C CYS A 226 22.33 -6.52 -14.91
N LEU A 227 23.56 -6.25 -15.34
CA LEU A 227 24.32 -7.17 -16.17
C LEU A 227 24.94 -8.25 -15.28
N HIS A 228 25.02 -9.48 -15.77
CA HIS A 228 25.70 -10.56 -15.03
C HIS A 228 26.93 -11.01 -15.77
N ILE A 229 28.10 -10.68 -15.22
CA ILE A 229 29.38 -11.14 -15.73
C ILE A 229 29.86 -12.26 -14.80
N ASN A 230 29.97 -13.47 -15.33
CA ASN A 230 30.35 -14.67 -14.56
C ASN A 230 29.46 -14.96 -13.34
N GLY A 231 28.17 -14.62 -13.41
CA GLY A 231 27.21 -14.82 -12.31
C GLY A 231 27.26 -13.74 -11.22
N ILE A 232 28.06 -12.69 -11.39
CA ILE A 232 28.10 -11.54 -10.50
C ILE A 232 27.32 -10.40 -11.14
N ALA A 233 26.35 -9.85 -10.40
CA ALA A 233 25.59 -8.68 -10.82
C ALA A 233 26.49 -7.42 -10.83
N THR A 234 26.64 -6.82 -12.00
CA THR A 234 27.40 -5.59 -12.27
C THR A 234 26.53 -4.60 -13.05
N ASP A 235 26.85 -3.30 -13.01
CA ASP A 235 26.21 -2.27 -13.83
C ASP A 235 24.67 -2.26 -13.78
N CYS A 236 24.10 -2.18 -12.57
CA CYS A 236 22.66 -2.15 -12.40
C CYS A 236 22.04 -0.83 -12.85
N ALA A 237 21.02 -0.91 -13.72
CA ALA A 237 20.21 0.22 -14.17
C ALA A 237 19.35 0.82 -13.06
N ALA A 238 19.06 0.03 -12.02
CA ALA A 238 18.21 0.42 -10.92
C ALA A 238 18.85 0.18 -9.54
N GLU A 239 18.58 1.10 -8.62
CA GLU A 239 18.80 0.93 -7.19
C GLU A 239 17.57 0.21 -6.59
N ILE A 240 17.77 -0.87 -5.84
CA ILE A 240 16.68 -1.60 -5.19
C ILE A 240 16.69 -1.29 -3.70
N VAL A 241 15.55 -0.83 -3.18
CA VAL A 241 15.35 -0.51 -1.76
C VAL A 241 14.09 -1.21 -1.25
N SER A 242 14.05 -1.56 0.03
CA SER A 242 12.92 -2.29 0.63
C SER A 242 12.26 -1.52 1.76
N TYR A 243 10.93 -1.65 1.84
CA TYR A 243 10.09 -1.10 2.89
C TYR A 243 9.15 -2.20 3.39
N ALA A 244 9.05 -2.34 4.72
CA ALA A 244 8.20 -3.34 5.35
C ALA A 244 6.73 -2.88 5.35
N GLY A 245 5.98 -3.32 4.35
CA GLY A 245 4.52 -3.16 4.26
C GLY A 245 3.74 -4.18 5.11
N LEU A 246 4.36 -5.31 5.48
CA LEU A 246 3.77 -6.32 6.38
C LEU A 246 4.66 -6.50 7.63
N PRO A 247 4.59 -5.58 8.60
CA PRO A 247 5.46 -5.64 9.78
C PRO A 247 5.13 -6.84 10.67
N GLY A 248 6.16 -7.59 11.10
CA GLY A 248 6.01 -8.80 11.93
C GLY A 248 7.16 -9.09 12.89
N GLY A 249 7.98 -8.07 13.20
CA GLY A 249 9.28 -8.26 13.88
C GLY A 249 10.40 -8.56 12.89
N VAL A 250 11.47 -9.21 13.37
CA VAL A 250 12.64 -9.56 12.55
C VAL A 250 12.19 -10.54 11.47
N GLY A 251 12.01 -10.04 10.24
CA GLY A 251 11.71 -10.85 9.06
C GLY A 251 10.29 -10.77 8.51
N GLY A 252 9.45 -9.85 9.01
CA GLY A 252 8.13 -9.59 8.42
C GLY A 252 7.02 -10.54 8.86
N ALA A 253 5.80 -10.23 8.43
CA ALA A 253 4.59 -11.03 8.68
C ALA A 253 4.01 -11.61 7.37
N SER A 254 3.29 -12.74 7.48
CA SER A 254 2.53 -13.35 6.36
C SER A 254 1.28 -12.56 6.04
N ARG A 255 0.84 -11.72 6.98
CA ARG A 255 -0.30 -10.84 6.85
C ARG A 255 0.05 -9.50 7.44
N GLY A 256 -0.54 -8.46 6.92
CA GLY A 256 -0.34 -7.10 7.38
C GLY A 256 -1.57 -6.26 7.12
N ARG A 257 -1.46 -5.01 7.55
CA ARG A 257 -2.58 -4.09 7.54
C ARG A 257 -2.47 -3.11 6.38
N PRO A 258 -3.59 -2.68 5.79
CA PRO A 258 -3.58 -1.63 4.78
C PRO A 258 -2.84 -0.37 5.19
N SER A 259 -2.96 0.03 6.47
CA SER A 259 -2.32 1.24 6.94
C SER A 259 -0.80 1.12 7.02
N ASP A 260 -0.27 -0.07 7.27
CA ASP A 260 1.17 -0.32 7.32
C ASP A 260 1.76 -0.33 5.90
N VAL A 261 1.03 -0.89 4.92
CA VAL A 261 1.39 -0.77 3.49
C VAL A 261 1.38 0.70 3.06
N ALA A 262 0.35 1.45 3.42
CA ALA A 262 0.27 2.87 3.12
C ALA A 262 1.45 3.65 3.72
N ALA A 263 1.81 3.36 4.98
CA ALA A 263 2.94 3.98 5.65
C ALA A 263 4.29 3.62 4.99
N ALA A 264 4.46 2.37 4.55
CA ALA A 264 5.65 1.94 3.81
C ALA A 264 5.76 2.62 2.43
N MET A 265 4.64 2.76 1.71
CA MET A 265 4.58 3.54 0.47
C MET A 265 4.92 5.01 0.72
N GLU A 266 4.37 5.62 1.78
CA GLU A 266 4.62 7.02 2.15
C GLU A 266 6.10 7.24 2.43
N ALA A 267 6.73 6.34 3.18
CA ALA A 267 8.15 6.39 3.48
C ALA A 267 9.01 6.34 2.21
N ALA A 268 8.65 5.47 1.24
CA ALA A 268 9.35 5.36 -0.04
C ALA A 268 9.27 6.66 -0.86
N VAL A 269 8.07 7.24 -0.97
CA VAL A 269 7.86 8.50 -1.70
C VAL A 269 8.56 9.65 -0.99
N ARG A 270 8.43 9.73 0.33
CA ARG A 270 9.02 10.78 1.16
C ARG A 270 10.54 10.80 1.03
N GLU A 271 11.20 9.65 1.22
CA GLU A 271 12.65 9.55 1.10
C GLU A 271 13.13 9.96 -0.30
N TRP A 272 12.42 9.51 -1.35
CA TRP A 272 12.74 9.87 -2.72
C TRP A 272 12.59 11.38 -3.01
N VAL A 273 11.51 11.99 -2.52
CA VAL A 273 11.24 13.43 -2.66
C VAL A 273 12.27 14.25 -1.87
N GLU A 274 12.51 13.90 -0.61
CA GLU A 274 13.49 14.57 0.27
C GLU A 274 14.92 14.42 -0.26
N GLY A 275 15.23 13.30 -0.93
CA GLY A 275 16.48 13.09 -1.67
C GLY A 275 16.63 13.93 -2.93
N GLY A 276 15.66 14.78 -3.25
CA GLY A 276 15.67 15.67 -4.42
C GLY A 276 15.33 14.98 -5.73
N LYS A 277 14.65 13.82 -5.68
CA LYS A 277 14.21 13.05 -6.86
C LYS A 277 15.32 12.81 -7.90
N ARG A 278 16.52 12.49 -7.43
CA ARG A 278 17.71 12.28 -8.29
C ARG A 278 17.55 11.13 -9.28
N SER A 279 16.57 10.25 -9.05
CA SER A 279 16.18 9.13 -9.90
C SER A 279 14.67 9.15 -10.17
N LYS A 280 14.20 8.31 -11.09
CA LYS A 280 12.79 7.95 -11.23
C LYS A 280 12.42 6.92 -10.18
N LEU A 281 11.24 7.01 -9.58
CA LEU A 281 10.77 6.04 -8.59
C LEU A 281 9.77 5.06 -9.21
N ILE A 282 10.01 3.78 -9.01
CA ILE A 282 9.04 2.69 -9.22
C ILE A 282 8.73 2.09 -7.84
N ILE A 283 7.46 1.98 -7.49
CA ILE A 283 7.00 1.29 -6.27
C ILE A 283 6.40 -0.05 -6.70
N ASN A 284 7.01 -1.15 -6.28
CA ASN A 284 6.53 -2.50 -6.52
C ASN A 284 5.71 -2.99 -5.31
N LEU A 285 4.43 -3.27 -5.56
CA LEU A 285 3.46 -3.82 -4.60
C LEU A 285 3.10 -5.25 -5.01
N SER A 286 3.91 -6.22 -4.62
CA SER A 286 3.63 -7.65 -4.85
C SER A 286 2.69 -8.26 -3.80
N LEU A 287 1.78 -7.43 -3.29
CA LEU A 287 0.88 -7.74 -2.20
C LEU A 287 -0.54 -7.98 -2.72
N GLY A 288 -1.31 -8.77 -1.99
CA GLY A 288 -2.75 -8.96 -2.17
C GLY A 288 -3.58 -8.38 -1.04
N TRP A 289 -4.81 -7.97 -1.35
CA TRP A 289 -5.86 -7.42 -0.48
C TRP A 289 -7.06 -8.35 -0.44
N ASP A 290 -7.61 -8.57 0.74
CA ASP A 290 -8.84 -9.33 0.86
C ASP A 290 -9.95 -8.57 0.09
N GLY A 291 -10.78 -9.28 -0.68
CA GLY A 291 -11.79 -8.65 -1.54
C GLY A 291 -12.80 -7.77 -0.79
N VAL A 292 -12.96 -7.93 0.52
CA VAL A 292 -13.77 -7.00 1.33
C VAL A 292 -13.10 -5.62 1.44
N TYR A 293 -11.78 -5.56 1.32
CA TYR A 293 -10.97 -4.35 1.38
C TYR A 293 -10.67 -3.80 -0.02
N SER A 294 -11.03 -4.51 -1.08
CA SER A 294 -10.82 -4.02 -2.44
C SER A 294 -11.90 -3.03 -2.89
N GLY A 295 -12.90 -2.73 -2.04
CA GLY A 295 -14.08 -1.92 -2.36
C GLY A 295 -13.90 -0.77 -3.36
N HIS A 296 -14.93 -0.58 -4.19
CA HIS A 296 -14.96 0.46 -5.22
C HIS A 296 -14.51 1.82 -4.70
N TYR A 297 -13.72 2.49 -5.53
CA TYR A 297 -13.41 3.88 -5.30
C TYR A 297 -14.70 4.70 -5.22
N GLY A 298 -14.90 5.45 -4.14
CA GLY A 298 -16.13 6.19 -3.91
C GLY A 298 -16.37 6.48 -2.43
N PRO A 299 -17.56 6.99 -2.06
CA PRO A 299 -17.85 7.41 -0.68
C PRO A 299 -17.73 6.27 0.35
N ASN A 300 -17.64 5.02 -0.09
CA ASN A 300 -17.60 3.83 0.77
C ASN A 300 -16.20 3.19 0.90
N ILE A 301 -15.17 3.68 0.20
CA ILE A 301 -13.82 3.12 0.30
C ILE A 301 -13.36 3.11 1.76
N ARG A 302 -12.92 1.98 2.31
CA ARG A 302 -12.51 1.88 3.73
C ARG A 302 -11.41 2.89 4.07
N THR A 303 -11.41 3.43 5.29
CA THR A 303 -10.42 4.43 5.74
C THR A 303 -8.99 3.90 5.58
N THR A 304 -8.80 2.62 5.91
CA THR A 304 -7.52 1.92 5.83
C THR A 304 -7.05 1.72 4.39
N VAL A 305 -7.98 1.61 3.43
CA VAL A 305 -7.70 1.49 1.99
C VAL A 305 -7.50 2.88 1.36
N LEU A 306 -8.29 3.85 1.81
CA LEU A 306 -8.16 5.25 1.43
C LEU A 306 -6.78 5.81 1.76
N SER A 307 -6.16 5.39 2.87
CA SER A 307 -4.80 5.83 3.21
C SER A 307 -3.78 5.38 2.16
N ALA A 308 -3.82 4.13 1.72
CA ALA A 308 -2.96 3.62 0.64
C ALA A 308 -3.24 4.34 -0.68
N TRP A 309 -4.52 4.56 -1.01
CA TRP A 309 -4.92 5.28 -2.21
C TRP A 309 -4.43 6.74 -2.24
N GLU A 310 -4.56 7.48 -1.14
CA GLU A 310 -4.11 8.88 -1.08
C GLU A 310 -2.58 8.99 -1.19
N VAL A 311 -1.83 8.00 -0.67
CA VAL A 311 -0.38 7.89 -0.86
C VAL A 311 -0.05 7.53 -2.30
N ALA A 312 -0.77 6.59 -2.91
CA ALA A 312 -0.58 6.21 -4.31
C ALA A 312 -0.76 7.42 -5.24
N GLN A 313 -1.83 8.18 -5.03
CA GLN A 313 -2.05 9.44 -5.75
C GLN A 313 -0.90 10.43 -5.53
N TRP A 314 -0.44 10.63 -4.29
CA TRP A 314 0.71 11.49 -4.03
C TRP A 314 1.95 11.03 -4.81
N ALA A 315 2.29 9.74 -4.74
CA ALA A 315 3.41 9.17 -5.47
C ALA A 315 3.33 9.45 -6.98
N THR A 316 2.18 9.16 -7.59
CA THR A 316 1.94 9.42 -9.02
C THR A 316 2.06 10.90 -9.36
N CYS A 317 1.57 11.79 -8.50
CA CYS A 317 1.72 13.24 -8.68
C CYS A 317 3.15 13.74 -8.59
N GLU A 318 3.99 13.06 -7.82
CA GLU A 318 5.41 13.34 -7.79
C GLU A 318 6.16 12.77 -9.00
N GLY A 319 5.51 11.95 -9.82
CA GLY A 319 6.04 11.29 -11.01
C GLY A 319 6.53 9.86 -10.79
N ALA A 320 6.15 9.23 -9.67
CA ALA A 320 6.45 7.82 -9.43
C ALA A 320 5.50 6.91 -10.22
N VAL A 321 6.01 5.73 -10.60
CA VAL A 321 5.22 4.65 -11.18
C VAL A 321 4.93 3.63 -10.09
N ILE A 322 3.67 3.20 -9.97
CA ILE A 322 3.29 2.11 -9.05
C ILE A 322 2.95 0.89 -9.90
N VAL A 323 3.61 -0.23 -9.60
CA VAL A 323 3.36 -1.54 -10.20
C VAL A 323 2.79 -2.42 -9.11
N ALA A 324 1.55 -2.88 -9.27
CA ALA A 324 0.87 -3.72 -8.31
C ALA A 324 0.57 -5.10 -8.91
N ALA A 325 0.64 -6.15 -8.09
CA ALA A 325 0.25 -7.48 -8.50
C ALA A 325 -1.24 -7.53 -8.89
N ALA A 326 -1.57 -8.36 -9.87
CA ALA A 326 -2.94 -8.52 -10.34
C ALA A 326 -3.80 -9.47 -9.50
N GLY A 327 -3.27 -9.93 -8.37
CA GLY A 327 -3.90 -10.99 -7.59
C GLY A 327 -3.63 -12.40 -8.12
N ASN A 328 -3.77 -13.39 -7.24
CA ASN A 328 -3.68 -14.81 -7.57
C ASN A 328 -5.05 -15.48 -7.72
N ARG A 329 -6.14 -14.72 -7.58
CA ARG A 329 -7.49 -15.21 -7.88
C ARG A 329 -7.55 -15.54 -9.37
N GLY A 330 -7.82 -16.79 -9.72
CA GLY A 330 -7.99 -17.22 -11.12
C GLY A 330 -9.19 -16.59 -11.85
N GLN A 331 -9.85 -15.61 -11.22
CA GLN A 331 -10.96 -14.83 -11.76
C GLN A 331 -10.60 -13.35 -11.69
N VAL A 332 -10.62 -12.67 -12.84
CA VAL A 332 -10.57 -11.21 -12.88
C VAL A 332 -11.89 -10.71 -12.27
N GLY A 333 -11.80 -10.05 -11.11
CA GLY A 333 -12.97 -9.38 -10.52
C GLY A 333 -13.62 -8.43 -11.53
N SER A 334 -14.94 -8.34 -11.54
CA SER A 334 -15.69 -7.52 -12.51
C SER A 334 -15.69 -6.01 -12.19
N SER A 335 -14.80 -5.55 -11.31
CA SER A 335 -14.95 -4.28 -10.60
C SER A 335 -13.69 -3.41 -10.66
N ALA A 336 -13.88 -2.14 -11.04
CA ALA A 336 -12.89 -1.07 -10.87
C ALA A 336 -12.77 -0.73 -9.38
N GLU A 337 -11.84 -1.40 -8.72
CA GLU A 337 -11.60 -1.36 -7.28
C GLU A 337 -10.43 -0.42 -6.95
N ALA A 338 -10.47 0.24 -5.79
CA ALA A 338 -9.49 1.29 -5.47
C ALA A 338 -8.04 0.77 -5.38
N MET A 339 -7.88 -0.54 -5.14
CA MET A 339 -6.58 -1.22 -5.11
C MET A 339 -6.53 -2.39 -6.11
N PHE A 340 -7.32 -2.32 -7.19
CA PHE A 340 -7.34 -3.34 -8.24
C PHE A 340 -6.00 -3.37 -9.02
N PRO A 341 -5.48 -4.55 -9.41
CA PRO A 341 -6.14 -5.87 -9.38
C PRO A 341 -5.74 -6.75 -8.19
N ALA A 342 -5.13 -6.21 -7.14
CA ALA A 342 -4.43 -6.99 -6.14
C ALA A 342 -5.33 -7.82 -5.18
N GLY A 343 -6.37 -8.53 -5.61
CA GLY A 343 -7.09 -9.48 -4.75
C GLY A 343 -6.23 -10.71 -4.39
N TRP A 344 -6.18 -11.17 -3.14
CA TRP A 344 -5.66 -12.51 -2.77
C TRP A 344 -6.80 -13.45 -2.36
N GLU A 345 -6.66 -14.74 -2.71
CA GLU A 345 -7.57 -15.91 -2.55
C GLU A 345 -8.21 -16.43 -3.84
#